data_AF-A0A517WCW3-F1
#
_entry.id   AF-A0A517WCW3-F1
#
_cell.length_a   1.000
_cell.length_b   1.000
_cell.length_c   1.000
_cell.angle_alpha   90.00
_cell.angle_beta   90.00
_cell.angle_gamma   90.00
#
_symmetry.space_group_name_H-M   'P 1'
#
loop_
_entity.id
_entity.type
_entity.pdbx_description
1 polymer ?
#
loop_
_entity_poly.entity_id
_entity_poly.type
_entity_poly.pdbx_seq_one_letter_code
_entity_poly.pdbx_strand_id
1 'polypeptide(L)' 'MKKFDVLLHRKADLNDVKTVEVEATDEAEARSETARKYGALDWVVWVCNEKQFVEGYQGFTVTE' A
#
# COMPACT_ATOMS: atom_id res chain seq x y z
N MET A 1 -10.93 10.12 8.37
CA MET A 1 -10.31 9.29 7.32
C MET A 1 -8.97 8.81 7.85
N LYS A 2 -8.59 7.58 7.51
CA LYS A 2 -7.37 6.90 7.96
C LYS A 2 -6.44 6.74 6.76
N LYS A 3 -5.14 6.64 7.03
CA LYS A 3 -4.12 6.36 6.00
C LYS A 3 -3.87 4.87 5.93
N PHE A 4 -3.71 4.34 4.73
CA PHE A 4 -3.39 2.95 4.47
C PHE A 4 -2.15 2.89 3.58
N ASP A 5 -1.19 2.05 3.95
CA ASP A 5 -0.08 1.69 3.06
C ASP A 5 -0.49 0.43 2.29
N VAL A 6 -0.54 0.54 0.96
CA VAL A 6 -0.99 -0.53 0.06
C VAL A 6 0.17 -1.00 -0.78
N LEU A 7 0.55 -2.27 -0.61
CA LEU A 7 1.52 -2.95 -1.45
C LEU A 7 0.86 -3.44 -2.73
N LEU A 8 1.42 -3.03 -3.85
CA LEU A 8 1.03 -3.41 -5.19
C LEU A 8 2.12 -4.25 -5.83
N HIS A 9 1.74 -5.21 -6.67
CA HIS A 9 2.66 -5.88 -7.60
C HIS A 9 2.12 -5.81 -9.02
N ARG A 10 2.99 -5.90 -10.03
CA ARG A 10 2.53 -6.05 -11.43
C ARG A 10 1.94 -7.43 -11.64
N LYS A 11 0.88 -7.51 -12.45
CA LYS A 11 0.30 -8.78 -12.87
C LYS A 11 1.28 -9.65 -13.67
N ALA A 12 2.16 -9.03 -14.44
CA ALA A 12 3.13 -9.71 -15.30
C ALA A 12 4.45 -10.08 -14.60
N ASP A 13 4.79 -9.40 -13.50
CA ASP A 13 6.02 -9.64 -12.72
C ASP A 13 5.74 -9.42 -11.23
N LEU A 14 5.82 -10.50 -10.45
CA LEU A 14 5.57 -10.47 -9.01
C LEU A 14 6.69 -9.78 -8.22
N ASN A 15 7.86 -9.56 -8.84
CA ASN A 15 8.98 -8.85 -8.20
C ASN A 15 8.91 -7.33 -8.44
N ASP A 16 8.14 -6.87 -9.44
CA ASP A 16 7.87 -5.45 -9.64
C ASP A 16 6.79 -5.02 -8.65
N VAL A 17 7.25 -4.56 -7.48
CA VAL A 17 6.42 -4.16 -6.35
C VAL A 17 6.57 -2.68 -6.07
N LYS A 18 5.49 -2.04 -5.61
CA LYS A 18 5.53 -0.68 -5.10
C LYS A 18 4.52 -0.50 -3.97
N THR A 19 4.80 0.44 -3.09
CA THR A 19 3.87 0.82 -2.01
C THR A 19 3.26 2.18 -2.32
N VAL A 20 1.95 2.32 -2.12
CA VAL A 20 1.23 3.58 -2.26
C VAL A 20 0.45 3.89 -0.99
N GLU A 21 0.37 5.17 -0.62
CA GLU A 21 -0.45 5.63 0.49
C GLU A 21 -1.84 6.02 -0.04
N VAL A 22 -2.90 5.55 0.65
CA VAL A 22 -4.30 5.86 0.31
C VAL A 22 -5.04 6.29 1.56
N GLU A 23 -5.83 7.36 1.46
CA GLU A 23 -6.74 7.78 2.51
C GLU A 23 -8.13 7.17 2.28
N ALA A 24 -8.64 6.44 3.27
CA ALA A 24 -9.94 5.78 3.21
C ALA A 24 -10.58 5.68 4.60
N THR A 25 -11.84 5.29 4.67
CA THR A 25 -12.56 5.09 5.93
C THR A 25 -12.21 3.74 6.57
N ASP A 26 -12.03 2.71 5.74
CA ASP A 26 -11.68 1.36 6.13
C ASP A 26 -10.82 0.66 5.06
N GLU A 27 -10.35 -0.55 5.38
CA GLU A 27 -9.47 -1.33 4.51
C GLU A 27 -10.16 -1.76 3.20
N ALA A 28 -11.46 -2.03 3.22
CA ALA A 28 -12.19 -2.44 2.02
C ALA A 28 -12.33 -1.27 1.04
N GLU A 29 -12.62 -0.06 1.55
CA GLU A 29 -12.60 1.16 0.76
C GLU A 29 -11.19 1.44 0.19
N ALA A 30 -10.14 1.31 1.01
CA ALA A 30 -8.75 1.50 0.58
C ALA A 30 -8.37 0.54 -0.55
N ARG A 31 -8.71 -0.75 -0.43
CA ARG A 31 -8.48 -1.76 -1.47
C ARG A 31 -9.23 -1.43 -2.75
N SER A 32 -10.51 -1.07 -2.64
CA SER A 32 -11.37 -0.74 -3.78
C SER A 32 -10.83 0.47 -4.55
N GLU A 33 -10.50 1.55 -3.85
CA GLU A 33 -9.95 2.77 -4.46
C GLU A 33 -8.58 2.51 -5.09
N THR A 34 -7.73 1.70 -4.45
CA THR A 34 -6.43 1.33 -5.01
C THR A 34 -6.59 0.48 -6.28
N ALA A 35 -7.46 -0.53 -6.25
CA ALA A 35 -7.73 -1.37 -7.41
C ALA A 35 -8.33 -0.56 -8.58
N ARG A 36 -9.20 0.41 -8.29
CA ARG A 36 -9.76 1.32 -9.29
C ARG A 36 -8.70 2.20 -9.95
N LYS A 37 -7.78 2.75 -9.17
CA LYS A 37 -6.72 3.66 -9.67
C LYS A 37 -5.63 2.92 -10.44
N TYR A 38 -5.22 1.74 -9.96
CA TYR A 38 -4.03 1.06 -10.46
C TYR A 38 -4.32 -0.24 -11.22
N GLY A 39 -5.54 -0.77 -11.16
CA GLY A 39 -5.93 -1.98 -11.90
C GLY A 39 -5.86 -1.81 -13.42
N ALA A 40 -6.19 -0.62 -13.93
CA ALA A 40 -6.03 -0.29 -15.36
C ALA A 40 -4.56 -0.17 -15.80
N LEU A 41 -3.63 -0.11 -14.84
CA LEU A 41 -2.19 -0.04 -15.05
C LEU A 41 -1.53 -1.40 -14.75
N ASP A 42 -2.29 -2.50 -14.78
CA ASP A 42 -1.84 -3.87 -14.48
C ASP A 42 -1.19 -4.06 -13.11
N TRP A 43 -1.54 -3.23 -12.13
CA TRP A 43 -1.13 -3.43 -10.73
C TRP A 43 -2.24 -4.11 -9.94
N VAL A 44 -1.85 -5.03 -9.07
CA VAL A 44 -2.74 -5.82 -8.22
C VAL A 44 -2.41 -5.53 -6.77
N VAL A 45 -3.45 -5.38 -5.95
CA VAL A 45 -3.31 -5.19 -4.50
C VAL A 45 -2.90 -6.51 -3.85
N TRP A 46 -1.73 -6.50 -3.22
CA TRP A 46 -1.23 -7.64 -2.45
C TRP A 46 -1.61 -7.51 -0.98
N VAL A 47 -1.23 -6.40 -0.36
CA VAL A 47 -1.39 -6.14 1.07
C VAL A 47 -1.91 -4.72 1.23
N CYS A 48 -2.84 -4.51 2.16
CA CYS A 48 -3.38 -3.20 2.48
C CYS A 48 -3.45 -3.10 4.00
N ASN A 49 -2.63 -2.25 4.61
CA ASN A 49 -2.56 -2.12 6.05
C ASN A 49 -2.90 -0.68 6.46
N GLU A 50 -3.72 -0.53 7.50
CA GLU A 50 -3.89 0.75 8.15
C GLU A 50 -2.55 1.23 8.72
N LYS A 51 -2.16 2.44 8.37
CA LYS A 51 -0.93 3.06 8.83
C LYS A 51 -1.07 3.40 10.29
N GLN A 52 -0.61 2.50 11.14
CA GLN A 52 -0.52 2.76 12.57
C GLN A 52 0.64 3.72 12.80
N PHE A 53 0.32 4.95 13.20
CA PHE A 53 1.34 5.89 13.66
C PHE A 53 1.83 5.41 15.02
N VAL A 54 2.98 4.74 15.06
CA VAL A 54 3.68 4.44 16.30
C VAL A 54 4.50 5.67 16.66
N GLU A 55 4.00 6.45 17.62
CA GLU A 55 4.71 7.60 18.18
C GLU A 55 6.03 7.08 18.81
N GLY A 56 7.15 7.29 18.11
CA GLY A 56 8.49 6.84 18.53
C GLY A 56 9.28 5.95 17.56
N TYR A 57 8.78 5.61 16.37
CA TYR A 57 9.55 4.82 15.39
C TYR A 57 10.60 5.69 14.68
N GLN A 58 11.79 5.83 15.28
CA GLN A 58 12.99 6.33 14.60
C GLN A 58 13.39 5.34 13.52
N GLY A 59 13.60 5.83 12.29
CA GLY A 59 14.01 5.03 11.14
C GLY A 59 15.26 4.21 11.44
N PHE A 60 15.15 2.90 11.28
CA PHE A 60 16.33 2.04 11.27
C PHE A 60 17.06 2.27 9.95
N THR A 61 18.23 2.91 10.03
CA THR A 61 19.23 2.84 8.97
C THR A 61 19.73 1.40 8.95
N VAL A 62 19.41 0.65 7.89
CA VAL A 62 20.08 -0.61 7.60
C VAL A 62 21.52 -0.24 7.20
N THR A 63 22.49 -0.50 8.08
CA THR A 63 23.91 -0.52 7.69
C THR A 63 24.27 -1.93 7.25
N GLU A 64 24.99 -2.01 6.14
CA GLU A 64 25.55 -3.24 5.53
C GLU A 64 26.37 -4.10 6.50
#